data_AF-A0A3A0BES1-F1
#
_entry.id   AF-A0A3A0BES1-F1
#
_cell.length_a   1.000
_cell.length_b   1.000
_cell.length_c   1.000
_cell.angle_alpha   90.00
_cell.angle_beta   90.00
_cell.angle_gamma   90.00
#
_symmetry.space_group_name_H-M   'P 1'
#
loop_
_entity.id
_entity.type
_entity.pdbx_description
1 polymer ?
#
loop_
_entity_poly.entity_id
_entity_poly.type
_entity_poly.pdbx_seq_one_letter_code
_entity_poly.pdbx_strand_id
1 'polypeptide(L)'
;MTERGGSDLPILDRIMTAGQTLGVSRREISNEISRLASENDIAGMQTLFNAYKNWELREREASVSEEVTEELAYRNFDVVARVADGLEEGDEDLVAMAKAVRRGQGIGKITKFYRNAVSYEPPKQRTDNFYDN
;
A
#
# COMPACT_ATOMS: atom_id res chain seq x y z
N MET A 1 -16.33 -6.11 -31.14
CA MET A 1 -16.98 -5.96 -29.83
C MET A 1 -15.91 -6.26 -28.80
N THR A 2 -15.35 -5.24 -28.17
CA THR A 2 -14.24 -5.42 -27.22
C THR A 2 -14.85 -5.47 -25.83
N GLU A 3 -14.69 -6.61 -25.16
CA GLU A 3 -15.22 -6.89 -23.82
C GLU A 3 -14.70 -5.84 -22.83
N ARG A 4 -15.58 -4.94 -22.40
CA ARG A 4 -15.42 -4.15 -21.18
C ARG A 4 -15.85 -5.03 -20.00
N GLY A 5 -14.99 -5.96 -19.62
CA GLY A 5 -15.22 -6.84 -18.47
C GLY A 5 -14.06 -6.72 -17.49
N GLY A 6 -14.07 -5.71 -16.62
CA GLY A 6 -12.98 -5.52 -15.66
C GLY A 6 -13.35 -4.92 -14.31
N SER A 7 -14.59 -4.48 -14.08
CA SER A 7 -14.94 -3.65 -12.91
C SER A 7 -15.88 -4.28 -11.88
N ASP A 8 -16.40 -5.49 -12.10
CA ASP A 8 -17.50 -6.01 -11.25
C ASP A 8 -17.05 -6.99 -10.16
N LEU A 9 -15.78 -7.40 -10.14
CA LEU A 9 -15.25 -8.26 -9.09
C LEU A 9 -14.72 -7.42 -7.91
N PRO A 10 -15.01 -7.84 -6.66
CA PRO A 10 -14.41 -7.25 -5.46
C PRO A 10 -12.88 -7.12 -5.58
N ILE A 11 -12.33 -6.06 -4.98
CA ILE A 11 -10.88 -5.76 -5.05
C ILE A 11 -10.02 -6.95 -4.61
N LEU A 12 -10.47 -7.69 -3.59
CA LEU A 12 -9.78 -8.87 -3.07
C LEU A 12 -9.70 -9.98 -4.11
N ASP A 13 -10.81 -10.29 -4.78
CA ASP A 13 -10.88 -11.35 -5.78
C ASP A 13 -9.97 -11.04 -6.97
N ARG A 14 -9.86 -9.77 -7.35
CA ARG A 14 -8.97 -9.32 -8.43
C ARG A 14 -7.50 -9.44 -8.05
N ILE A 15 -7.12 -9.11 -6.81
CA ILE A 15 -5.74 -9.32 -6.32
C ILE A 15 -5.41 -10.81 -6.22
N MET A 16 -6.35 -11.64 -5.76
CA MET A 16 -6.15 -13.07 -5.58
C MET A 16 -6.04 -13.83 -6.91
N THR A 17 -6.75 -13.40 -7.94
CA THR A 17 -6.77 -14.04 -9.27
C THR A 17 -5.77 -13.44 -10.27
N ALA A 18 -5.13 -12.32 -9.90
CA ALA A 18 -4.09 -11.67 -10.70
C ALA A 18 -2.88 -12.57 -10.95
N GLY A 19 -2.26 -12.45 -12.13
CA GLY A 19 -0.95 -13.00 -12.45
C GLY A 19 0.15 -11.95 -12.29
N GLN A 20 1.02 -11.83 -13.29
CA GLN A 20 2.15 -10.89 -13.32
C GLN A 20 1.80 -9.42 -13.01
N THR A 21 0.54 -9.02 -13.19
CA THR A 21 0.04 -7.70 -12.80
C THR A 21 -1.01 -7.84 -11.72
N LEU A 22 -0.93 -7.01 -10.67
CA LEU A 22 -1.78 -6.98 -9.46
C LEU A 22 -3.31 -6.90 -9.70
N GLY A 23 -3.76 -6.69 -10.94
CA GLY A 23 -5.18 -6.72 -11.31
C GLY A 23 -6.00 -5.51 -10.83
N VAL A 24 -5.41 -4.67 -9.98
CA VAL A 24 -5.98 -3.44 -9.42
C VAL A 24 -4.97 -2.31 -9.51
N SER A 25 -5.46 -1.08 -9.68
CA SER A 25 -4.64 0.12 -9.68
C SER A 25 -4.31 0.59 -8.25
N ARG A 26 -3.24 1.37 -8.12
CA ARG A 26 -2.91 2.02 -6.84
C ARG A 26 -4.06 2.87 -6.31
N ARG A 27 -4.76 3.58 -7.20
CA ARG A 27 -5.90 4.43 -6.83
C ARG A 27 -7.04 3.61 -6.22
N GLU A 28 -7.33 2.44 -6.78
CA GLU A 28 -8.33 1.53 -6.21
C GLU A 28 -7.91 1.06 -4.81
N ILE A 29 -6.64 0.69 -4.61
CA ILE A 29 -6.13 0.32 -3.29
C ILE A 29 -6.20 1.50 -2.32
N SER A 30 -5.77 2.70 -2.71
CA SER A 30 -5.84 3.89 -1.86
C SER A 30 -7.28 4.21 -1.45
N ASN A 31 -8.24 4.15 -2.38
CA ASN A 31 -9.66 4.35 -2.07
C ASN A 31 -10.19 3.29 -1.08
N GLU A 32 -9.81 2.03 -1.27
CA GLU A 32 -10.24 0.96 -0.39
C GLU A 32 -9.61 1.10 1.01
N ILE A 33 -8.33 1.48 1.10
CA ILE A 33 -7.69 1.77 2.39
C ILE A 33 -8.41 2.94 3.09
N SER A 34 -8.74 4.02 2.36
CA SER A 34 -9.51 5.14 2.93
C SER A 34 -10.87 4.69 3.46
N ARG A 35 -11.60 3.87 2.69
CA ARG A 35 -12.91 3.32 3.09
C ARG A 35 -12.78 2.51 4.38
N LEU A 36 -11.88 1.53 4.40
CA LEU A 36 -11.63 0.66 5.56
C LEU A 36 -11.21 1.46 6.80
N ALA A 37 -10.36 2.48 6.64
CA ALA A 37 -9.97 3.36 7.74
C ALA A 37 -11.14 4.20 8.25
N SER A 38 -12.02 4.69 7.36
CA SER A 38 -13.22 5.44 7.75
C SER A 38 -14.23 4.60 8.53
N GLU A 39 -14.31 3.30 8.21
CA GLU A 39 -15.18 2.32 8.86
C GLU A 39 -14.55 1.69 10.12
N ASN A 40 -13.27 1.98 10.39
CA ASN A 40 -12.45 1.31 11.41
C ASN A 40 -12.41 -0.23 11.22
N ASP A 41 -12.45 -0.71 9.98
CA ASP A 41 -12.46 -2.13 9.65
C ASP A 41 -11.03 -2.72 9.63
N ILE A 42 -10.57 -3.13 10.81
CA ILE A 42 -9.24 -3.73 11.00
C ILE A 42 -9.12 -5.06 10.24
N ALA A 43 -10.17 -5.89 10.25
CA ALA A 43 -10.16 -7.20 9.61
C ALA A 43 -10.09 -7.06 8.08
N GLY A 44 -10.84 -6.11 7.51
CA GLY A 44 -10.76 -5.77 6.09
C GLY A 44 -9.40 -5.23 5.69
N MET A 45 -8.78 -4.35 6.51
CA MET A 45 -7.42 -3.85 6.25
C MET A 45 -6.38 -4.96 6.24
N GLN A 46 -6.44 -5.87 7.22
CA GLN A 46 -5.57 -7.04 7.27
C GLN A 46 -5.77 -7.95 6.06
N THR A 47 -7.03 -8.17 5.66
CA THR A 47 -7.37 -9.01 4.50
C THR A 47 -6.83 -8.40 3.21
N LEU A 48 -7.00 -7.09 3.02
CA LEU A 48 -6.49 -6.38 1.85
C LEU A 48 -4.96 -6.42 1.78
N PHE A 49 -4.28 -6.16 2.90
CA PHE A 49 -2.83 -6.23 2.96
C PHE A 49 -2.31 -7.66 2.70
N ASN A 50 -2.94 -8.67 3.30
CA ASN A 50 -2.54 -10.06 3.09
C ASN A 50 -2.75 -10.51 1.64
N ALA A 51 -3.84 -10.08 0.99
CA ALA A 51 -4.06 -10.35 -0.43
C ALA A 51 -2.92 -9.75 -1.28
N TYR A 52 -2.57 -8.48 -1.02
CA TYR A 52 -1.45 -7.80 -1.70
C TYR A 52 -0.11 -8.50 -1.44
N LYS A 53 0.21 -8.81 -0.19
CA LYS A 53 1.45 -9.50 0.20
C LYS A 53 1.57 -10.87 -0.44
N ASN A 54 0.48 -11.64 -0.48
CA ASN A 54 0.46 -12.96 -1.11
C ASN A 54 0.62 -12.88 -2.63
N TRP A 55 0.14 -11.79 -3.26
CA TRP A 55 0.44 -11.52 -4.67
C TRP A 55 1.94 -11.23 -4.87
N GLU A 56 2.53 -10.32 -4.08
CA GLU A 56 3.98 -10.02 -4.13
C GLU A 56 4.83 -11.29 -3.95
N LEU A 57 4.50 -12.14 -2.97
CA LEU A 57 5.21 -13.39 -2.70
C LEU A 57 5.09 -14.41 -3.84
N ARG A 58 3.93 -14.48 -4.50
CA ARG A 58 3.70 -15.39 -5.63
C ARG A 58 4.44 -14.95 -6.88
N GLU A 59 4.45 -13.65 -7.16
CA GLU A 59 5.05 -13.08 -8.37
C GLU A 59 6.51 -12.65 -8.18
N ARG A 60 7.10 -12.91 -7.00
CA ARG A 60 8.50 -12.57 -6.70
C ARG A 60 9.46 -13.21 -7.70
N GLU A 61 10.53 -12.48 -8.01
CA GLU A 61 11.65 -13.07 -8.73
C GLU A 61 12.29 -14.18 -7.88
N ALA A 62 12.69 -15.29 -8.52
CA ALA A 62 13.27 -16.44 -7.82
C ALA A 62 14.53 -16.10 -7.01
N SER A 63 15.27 -15.06 -7.42
CA SER A 63 16.47 -14.54 -6.75
C SER A 63 16.19 -13.70 -5.50
N VAL A 64 14.94 -13.29 -5.26
CA VAL A 64 14.56 -12.48 -4.11
C VAL A 64 13.99 -13.38 -3.03
N SER A 65 14.48 -13.24 -1.80
CA SER A 65 13.98 -14.03 -0.67
C SER A 65 12.55 -13.62 -0.29
N GLU A 66 11.84 -14.52 0.36
CA GLU A 66 10.49 -14.24 0.89
C GLU A 66 10.52 -13.09 1.90
N GLU A 67 11.49 -13.08 2.82
CA GLU A 67 11.68 -12.01 3.80
C GLU A 67 11.82 -10.62 3.13
N VAL A 68 12.68 -10.50 2.12
CA VAL A 68 12.85 -9.25 1.37
C VAL A 68 11.55 -8.86 0.65
N THR A 69 10.83 -9.84 0.12
CA THR A 69 9.54 -9.60 -0.55
C THR A 69 8.48 -9.12 0.43
N GLU A 70 8.41 -9.68 1.64
CA GLU A 70 7.49 -9.23 2.68
C GLU A 70 7.81 -7.80 3.12
N GLU A 71 9.09 -7.48 3.35
CA GLU A 71 9.52 -6.11 3.66
C GLU A 71 9.13 -5.13 2.55
N LEU A 72 9.32 -5.50 1.29
CA LEU A 72 8.88 -4.70 0.15
C LEU A 72 7.37 -4.53 0.13
N ALA A 73 6.60 -5.58 0.42
CA ALA A 73 5.14 -5.50 0.48
C ALA A 73 4.67 -4.49 1.55
N TYR A 74 5.23 -4.57 2.76
CA TYR A 74 4.95 -3.59 3.82
C TYR A 74 5.31 -2.15 3.38
N ARG A 75 6.50 -1.96 2.81
CA ARG A 75 6.95 -0.63 2.38
C ARG A 75 6.10 -0.06 1.25
N ASN A 76 5.75 -0.87 0.26
CA ASN A 76 4.93 -0.45 -0.86
C ASN A 76 3.52 -0.09 -0.40
N PHE A 77 2.91 -0.93 0.45
CA PHE A 77 1.58 -0.69 0.96
C PHE A 77 1.52 0.53 1.89
N ASP A 78 2.57 0.78 2.70
CA ASP A 78 2.73 2.01 3.48
C ASP A 78 2.74 3.25 2.59
N VAL A 79 3.44 3.23 1.45
CA VAL A 79 3.40 4.33 0.49
C VAL A 79 1.98 4.55 -0.04
N VAL A 80 1.24 3.48 -0.37
CA VAL A 80 -0.15 3.61 -0.83
C VAL A 80 -1.07 4.21 0.24
N ALA A 81 -0.88 3.83 1.52
CA ALA A 81 -1.61 4.42 2.63
C ALA A 81 -1.27 5.91 2.84
N ARG A 82 -0.01 6.30 2.63
CA ARG A 82 0.40 7.72 2.67
C ARG A 82 -0.14 8.53 1.49
N VAL A 83 -0.32 7.92 0.32
CA VAL A 83 -1.04 8.54 -0.79
C VAL A 83 -2.51 8.76 -0.40
N ALA A 84 -3.14 7.77 0.23
CA ALA A 84 -4.52 7.89 0.70
C ALA A 84 -4.69 9.04 1.71
N ASP A 85 -3.74 9.23 2.63
CA ASP A 85 -3.73 10.41 3.52
C ASP A 85 -3.70 11.73 2.73
N GLY A 86 -2.81 11.86 1.73
CA GLY A 86 -2.73 13.09 0.93
C GLY A 86 -4.02 13.37 0.13
N LEU A 87 -4.62 12.33 -0.44
CA LEU A 87 -5.91 12.44 -1.14
C LEU A 87 -7.05 12.87 -0.20
N GLU A 88 -7.06 12.36 1.03
CA GLU A 88 -8.01 12.75 2.08
C GLU A 88 -7.82 14.21 2.51
N GLU A 89 -6.58 14.72 2.49
CA GLU A 89 -6.24 16.13 2.72
C GLU A 89 -6.61 17.05 1.54
N GLY A 90 -7.08 16.48 0.43
CA GLY A 90 -7.47 17.21 -0.78
C GLY A 90 -6.31 17.48 -1.75
N ASP A 91 -5.16 16.80 -1.59
CA ASP A 91 -4.08 16.88 -2.58
C ASP A 91 -4.49 16.25 -3.91
N GLU A 92 -3.95 16.79 -5.01
CA GLU A 92 -3.98 16.11 -6.30
C GLU A 92 -3.13 14.81 -6.26
N ASP A 93 -3.48 13.83 -7.09
CA ASP A 93 -2.86 12.49 -7.10
C ASP A 93 -1.32 12.52 -7.17
N LEU A 94 -0.77 13.35 -8.06
CA LEU A 94 0.69 13.50 -8.20
C LEU A 94 1.34 14.15 -6.97
N VAL A 95 0.65 15.09 -6.32
CA VAL A 95 1.13 15.76 -5.11
C VAL A 95 1.10 14.77 -3.94
N ALA A 96 0.01 14.02 -3.77
CA ALA A 96 -0.12 12.98 -2.78
C ALA A 96 0.99 11.92 -2.94
N MET A 97 1.25 11.47 -4.17
CA MET A 97 2.36 10.57 -4.48
C MET A 97 3.73 11.16 -4.14
N ALA A 98 3.99 12.42 -4.52
CA ALA A 98 5.25 13.08 -4.23
C ALA A 98 5.49 13.24 -2.71
N LYS A 99 4.44 13.50 -1.93
CA LYS A 99 4.51 13.56 -0.46
C LYS A 99 4.69 12.16 0.16
N ALA A 100 3.98 11.16 -0.34
CA ALA A 100 4.02 9.79 0.18
C ALA A 100 5.41 9.14 0.08
N VAL A 101 6.22 9.52 -0.91
CA VAL A 101 7.60 9.04 -1.03
C VAL A 101 8.61 9.86 -0.21
N ARG A 102 8.28 11.10 0.18
CA ARG A 102 9.14 11.95 1.00
C ARG A 102 9.20 11.40 2.42
N ARG A 103 10.42 11.03 2.84
CA ARG A 103 10.69 10.56 4.20
C ARG A 103 10.70 11.77 5.15
N GLY A 104 10.01 11.68 6.30
CA GLY A 104 9.98 12.73 7.32
C GLY A 104 8.71 13.60 7.37
N GLN A 105 7.82 13.51 6.39
CA GLN A 105 6.48 14.11 6.53
C GLN A 105 5.64 13.34 7.55
N GLY A 106 4.85 14.09 8.33
CA GLY A 106 3.86 13.52 9.24
C GLY A 106 2.96 12.52 8.51
N ILE A 107 2.57 11.46 9.21
CA ILE A 107 1.62 10.47 8.71
C ILE A 107 0.21 10.85 9.17
N GLY A 108 -0.77 10.70 8.29
CA GLY A 108 -2.16 10.99 8.58
C GLY A 108 -2.86 9.82 9.28
N LYS A 109 -4.18 9.94 9.41
CA LYS A 109 -5.02 8.96 10.12
C LYS A 109 -5.04 7.60 9.42
N ILE A 110 -5.01 7.59 8.08
CA ILE A 110 -5.14 6.38 7.27
C ILE A 110 -3.88 5.54 7.39
N THR A 111 -2.70 6.16 7.26
CA THR A 111 -1.42 5.45 7.45
C THR A 111 -1.28 4.91 8.88
N LYS A 112 -1.70 5.68 9.90
CA LYS A 112 -1.68 5.20 11.29
C LYS A 112 -2.59 3.98 11.48
N PHE A 113 -3.80 4.03 10.91
CA PHE A 113 -4.74 2.92 10.97
C PHE A 113 -4.17 1.66 10.29
N TYR A 114 -3.65 1.79 9.07
CA TYR A 114 -2.96 0.70 8.37
C TYR A 114 -1.85 0.09 9.23
N ARG A 115 -0.90 0.91 9.71
CA ARG A 115 0.25 0.43 10.49
C ARG A 115 -0.18 -0.31 11.75
N ASN A 116 -1.20 0.19 12.43
CA ASN A 116 -1.76 -0.46 13.60
C ASN A 116 -2.43 -1.80 13.24
N ALA A 117 -3.24 -1.83 12.18
CA ALA A 117 -3.97 -3.03 11.76
C ALA A 117 -3.03 -4.18 11.36
N VAL A 118 -1.89 -3.90 10.71
CA VAL A 118 -0.94 -4.92 10.24
C VAL A 118 0.32 -5.05 11.10
N SER A 119 0.35 -4.38 12.25
CA SER A 119 1.51 -4.34 13.16
C SER A 119 2.82 -3.94 12.47
N TYR A 120 2.76 -2.97 11.55
CA TYR A 120 3.92 -2.53 10.80
C TYR A 120 4.63 -1.36 11.50
N GLU A 121 5.87 -1.60 11.88
CA GLU A 121 6.79 -0.59 12.37
C GLU A 121 7.86 -0.32 11.30
N PRO A 122 7.79 0.80 10.56
CA PRO A 122 8.81 1.09 9.57
C PRO A 122 10.17 1.28 10.26
N PRO A 123 11.27 0.80 9.66
CA PRO A 123 12.60 0.93 10.22
C PRO A 123 12.91 2.40 10.53
N LYS A 124 13.55 2.62 11.70
CA LYS A 124 13.98 3.95 12.12
C LYS A 124 14.81 4.58 11.00
N GLN A 125 14.51 5.85 10.71
CA GLN A 125 15.28 6.58 9.71
C GLN A 125 16.73 6.64 10.16
N ARG A 126 17.66 6.19 9.31
CA ARG A 126 19.05 6.60 9.44
C ARG A 126 19.09 8.09 9.20
N THR A 127 19.25 8.86 10.27
CA THR A 127 19.74 10.23 10.20
C THR A 127 21.23 10.13 9.87
N ASP A 128 21.56 9.81 8.62
CA ASP A 128 22.92 10.01 8.16
C ASP A 128 23.10 11.54 8.10
N ASN A 129 23.54 12.10 9.22
CA ASN A 129 24.10 13.44 9.25
C ASN A 129 25.38 13.37 8.41
N PHE A 130 25.28 13.64 7.11
CA PHE A 130 26.41 13.82 6.20
C PHE A 130 27.18 15.13 6.47
N TYR A 131 27.37 15.46 7.75
CA TYR A 131 28.19 16.57 8.22
C TYR A 131 29.07 16.04 9.36
N ASP A 132 30.07 15.23 9.00
CA ASP A 132 31.32 15.07 9.75
C ASP A 132 32.25 14.19 8.90
N ASN A 133 33.03 14.85 8.03
CA ASN A 133 34.43 14.56 7.68
C ASN A 133 34.91 15.50 6.57
#